data_AF-A0A7V7RM10-F1
#
_entry.id   AF-A0A7V7RM10-F1
#
_cell.length_a   1.000
_cell.length_b   1.000
_cell.length_c   1.000
_cell.angle_alpha   90.00
_cell.angle_beta   90.00
_cell.angle_gamma   90.00
#
_symmetry.space_group_name_H-M   'P 1'
#
loop_
_entity.id
_entity.type
_entity.pdbx_description
1 polymer ?
#
loop_
_entity_poly.entity_id
_entity_poly.type
_entity_poly.pdbx_seq_one_letter_code
_entity_poly.pdbx_strand_id
1 'polypeptide(L)'
;MFKLTRFVVNEGCALSQSEIERIKAEIAYYVKTIDEGLKEGRDYYFCSYLDGYKNQLAGIRLTCAMIGISVRTEYKEEPETCSEN
;
A
#
# COMPACT_ATOMS: atom_id res chain seq x y z
N MET A 1 -9.35 -3.95 -5.83
CA MET A 1 -7.96 -3.77 -6.36
C MET A 1 -7.22 -2.63 -5.65
N PHE A 2 -6.00 -2.84 -5.14
CA PHE A 2 -5.19 -1.76 -4.50
C PHE A 2 -4.44 -0.91 -5.53
N LYS A 3 -4.37 0.40 -5.33
CA LYS A 3 -3.57 1.32 -6.14
C LYS A 3 -2.85 2.35 -5.29
N LEU A 4 -1.64 2.71 -5.69
CA LEU A 4 -0.94 3.90 -5.23
C LEU A 4 -1.62 5.13 -5.84
N THR A 5 -2.29 5.94 -5.01
CA THR A 5 -3.04 7.12 -5.46
C THR A 5 -2.33 8.44 -5.14
N ARG A 6 -1.33 8.41 -4.25
CA ARG A 6 -0.51 9.58 -3.92
C ARG A 6 0.90 9.18 -3.52
N PHE A 7 1.87 9.92 -4.04
CA PHE A 7 3.27 9.89 -3.63
C PHE A 7 3.79 11.33 -3.64
N VAL A 8 4.03 11.91 -2.45
CA VAL A 8 4.47 13.30 -2.29
C VAL A 8 5.73 13.34 -1.45
N VAL A 9 6.75 14.03 -1.92
CA VAL A 9 7.99 14.28 -1.19
C VAL A 9 7.84 15.63 -0.48
N ASN A 10 8.02 15.65 0.84
CA ASN A 10 7.95 16.87 1.64
C ASN A 10 9.31 17.55 1.72
N GLU A 11 9.34 18.84 2.05
CA GLU A 11 10.57 19.64 2.15
C GLU A 11 11.60 19.11 3.15
N GLY A 12 11.18 18.31 4.13
CA GLY A 12 12.05 17.66 5.12
C GLY A 12 12.65 16.32 4.68
N CYS A 13 12.42 15.86 3.44
CA CYS A 13 13.02 14.62 2.93
C CYS A 13 14.52 14.83 2.67
N ALA A 14 15.37 14.08 3.37
CA ALA A 14 16.82 14.15 3.22
C ALA A 14 17.39 13.24 2.11
N LEU A 15 16.51 12.53 1.39
CA LEU A 15 16.92 11.57 0.36
C LEU A 15 17.21 12.26 -0.97
N SER A 16 18.16 11.69 -1.71
CA SER A 16 18.42 12.08 -3.09
C SER A 16 17.29 11.65 -4.02
N GLN A 17 17.21 12.28 -5.19
CA GLN A 17 16.19 11.94 -6.19
C GLN A 17 16.24 10.47 -6.63
N SER A 18 17.44 9.89 -6.75
CA SER A 18 17.59 8.47 -7.13
C SER A 18 17.07 7.52 -6.05
N GLU A 19 17.27 7.85 -4.78
CA GLU A 19 16.70 7.09 -3.65
C GLU A 19 15.17 7.20 -3.62
N ILE A 20 14.64 8.41 -3.85
CA ILE A 20 13.18 8.64 -3.94
C ILE A 20 12.56 7.80 -5.05
N GLU A 21 13.14 7.80 -6.25
CA GLU A 21 12.62 7.00 -7.37
C GLU A 21 12.71 5.50 -7.09
N ARG A 22 13.77 5.04 -6.41
CA ARG A 22 13.89 3.65 -6.00
C ARG A 22 12.79 3.26 -4.99
N ILE A 23 12.55 4.10 -3.97
CA ILE A 23 11.48 3.88 -2.99
C ILE A 23 10.12 3.84 -3.69
N LYS A 24 9.87 4.76 -4.62
CA LYS A 24 8.62 4.80 -5.40
C LYS A 24 8.42 3.51 -6.21
N ALA A 25 9.47 2.99 -6.84
CA ALA A 25 9.44 1.74 -7.58
C ALA A 25 9.19 0.54 -6.66
N GLU A 26 9.85 0.47 -5.51
CA GLU A 26 9.65 -0.59 -4.51
C GLU A 26 8.21 -0.58 -3.97
N ILE A 27 7.65 0.59 -3.63
CA ILE A 27 6.26 0.71 -3.18
C ILE A 27 5.29 0.26 -4.27
N ALA A 28 5.51 0.66 -5.52
CA ALA A 28 4.68 0.23 -6.63
C ALA A 28 4.71 -1.30 -6.83
N TYR A 29 5.89 -1.90 -6.70
CA TYR A 29 6.05 -3.36 -6.70
C TYR A 29 5.27 -4.01 -5.55
N TYR A 30 5.42 -3.53 -4.31
CA TYR A 30 4.68 -4.08 -3.17
C TYR A 30 3.17 -3.97 -3.32
N VAL A 31 2.66 -2.81 -3.76
CA VAL A 31 1.22 -2.63 -4.01
C VAL A 31 0.72 -3.61 -5.06
N LYS A 32 1.50 -3.86 -6.11
CA LYS A 32 1.15 -4.83 -7.15
C LYS A 32 1.14 -6.26 -6.60
N THR A 33 2.17 -6.68 -5.87
CA THR A 33 2.26 -8.02 -5.28
C THR A 33 1.12 -8.29 -4.29
N ILE A 34 0.74 -7.27 -3.51
CA ILE A 34 -0.42 -7.33 -2.61
C ILE A 34 -1.72 -7.54 -3.41
N ASP A 35 -1.88 -6.81 -4.52
CA ASP A 35 -3.05 -6.93 -5.37
C ASP A 35 -3.15 -8.30 -6.06
N GLU A 36 -2.03 -8.86 -6.51
CA GLU A 36 -1.95 -10.21 -7.09
C GLU A 36 -2.27 -11.28 -6.05
N GLY A 37 -1.66 -11.21 -4.85
CA GLY A 37 -1.95 -12.14 -3.76
C GLY A 37 -3.41 -12.09 -3.30
N LEU A 38 -4.06 -10.91 -3.35
CA LEU A 38 -5.50 -10.80 -3.08
C LEU A 38 -6.36 -11.45 -4.14
N LYS A 39 -5.97 -11.42 -5.42
CA LYS A 39 -6.71 -12.11 -6.49
C LYS A 39 -6.63 -13.62 -6.32
N GLU A 40 -5.46 -14.13 -5.92
CA GLU A 40 -5.25 -15.56 -5.68
C GLU A 40 -5.95 -16.06 -4.39
N GLY A 41 -5.96 -15.25 -3.33
CA GLY A 41 -6.54 -15.60 -2.03
C GLY A 41 -8.04 -15.27 -1.87
N ARG A 42 -8.67 -14.62 -2.86
CA ARG A 42 -10.07 -14.14 -2.78
C ARG A 42 -11.07 -15.24 -2.44
N ASP A 43 -10.84 -16.46 -2.89
CA ASP A 43 -11.86 -17.52 -2.84
C ASP A 43 -12.01 -18.20 -1.46
N TYR A 44 -11.08 -18.00 -0.51
CA TYR A 44 -11.08 -18.78 0.74
C TYR A 44 -11.13 -17.94 2.02
N TYR A 45 -10.44 -16.78 2.09
CA TYR A 45 -10.33 -15.98 3.33
C TYR A 45 -10.17 -14.48 3.06
N PHE A 46 -10.98 -13.94 2.15
CA PHE A 46 -10.82 -12.58 1.63
C PHE A 46 -10.66 -11.49 2.70
N CYS A 47 -11.47 -11.47 3.76
CA CYS A 47 -11.39 -10.43 4.79
C CYS A 47 -10.10 -10.53 5.63
N SER A 48 -9.69 -11.72 6.07
CA SER A 48 -8.43 -11.90 6.83
C SER A 48 -7.20 -11.54 6.00
N TYR A 49 -7.21 -11.88 4.71
CA TYR A 49 -6.16 -11.47 3.79
C TYR A 49 -6.17 -9.95 3.59
N LEU A 50 -7.34 -9.36 3.34
CA LEU A 50 -7.51 -7.92 3.16
C LEU A 50 -6.96 -7.13 4.36
N ASP A 51 -7.24 -7.57 5.59
CA ASP A 51 -6.74 -6.90 6.79
C ASP A 51 -5.22 -7.06 6.96
N GLY A 52 -4.67 -8.24 6.66
CA GLY A 52 -3.22 -8.43 6.59
C GLY A 52 -2.55 -7.45 5.62
N TYR A 53 -3.14 -7.26 4.45
CA TYR A 53 -2.62 -6.32 3.44
C TYR A 53 -2.81 -4.85 3.81
N LYS A 54 -3.94 -4.47 4.45
CA LYS A 54 -4.12 -3.13 5.02
C LYS A 54 -3.01 -2.82 6.03
N ASN A 55 -2.65 -3.78 6.88
CA ASN A 55 -1.59 -3.63 7.87
C ASN A 55 -0.20 -3.43 7.22
N GLN A 56 0.12 -4.18 6.16
CA GLN A 56 1.36 -3.98 5.40
C GLN A 56 1.42 -2.57 4.77
N LEU A 57 0.32 -2.12 4.17
CA LEU A 57 0.22 -0.78 3.59
C LEU A 57 0.32 0.31 4.66
N ALA A 58 -0.25 0.11 5.85
CA ALA A 58 -0.09 1.02 6.98
C ALA A 58 1.38 1.12 7.40
N GLY A 59 2.10 0.00 7.47
CA GLY A 59 3.54 -0.05 7.73
C GLY A 59 4.34 0.78 6.72
N ILE A 60 4.09 0.58 5.42
CA ILE A 60 4.74 1.37 4.36
C ILE A 60 4.48 2.87 4.55
N ARG A 61 3.24 3.27 4.86
CA ARG A 61 2.88 4.68 5.06
C ARG A 61 3.61 5.29 6.25
N LEU A 62 3.70 4.57 7.38
CA LEU A 62 4.41 5.03 8.57
C LEU A 62 5.92 5.19 8.30
N THR A 63 6.55 4.18 7.69
CA THR A 63 7.98 4.24 7.35
C THR A 63 8.29 5.36 6.37
N CYS A 64 7.47 5.56 5.34
CA CYS A 64 7.66 6.65 4.38
C CYS A 64 7.49 8.02 5.04
N ALA A 65 6.52 8.17 5.95
CA ALA A 65 6.30 9.43 6.65
C ALA A 65 7.52 9.83 7.49
N MET A 66 8.22 8.86 8.11
CA MET A 66 9.44 9.12 8.88
C MET A 66 10.58 9.72 8.05
N ILE A 67 10.62 9.42 6.75
CA ILE A 67 11.64 9.95 5.82
C ILE A 67 11.10 11.12 4.98
N GLY A 68 9.98 11.71 5.37
CA GLY A 68 9.41 12.88 4.69
C GLY A 68 8.68 12.55 3.39
N ILE A 69 8.24 11.30 3.19
CA ILE A 69 7.47 10.87 2.01
C ILE A 69 6.03 10.52 2.43
N SER A 70 5.05 11.21 1.84
CA SER A 70 3.63 10.92 2.04
C SER A 70 3.10 9.99 0.97
N VAL A 71 2.58 8.85 1.41
CA VAL A 71 2.03 7.79 0.55
C VAL A 71 0.55 7.58 0.85
N ARG A 72 -0.27 7.47 -0.19
CA ARG A 72 -1.68 7.06 -0.08
C ARG A 72 -1.95 5.93 -1.06
N THR A 73 -2.56 4.88 -0.55
CA THR A 73 -3.10 3.76 -1.32
C THR A 73 -4.60 3.69 -1.10
N GLU A 74 -5.32 3.27 -2.12
CA GLU A 74 -6.77 3.06 -2.07
C GLU A 74 -7.12 1.68 -2.59
N TYR A 75 -8.09 1.03 -1.95
CA TYR A 75 -8.69 -0.19 -2.44
C TYR A 75 -9.95 0.15 -3.22
N LYS A 76 -9.95 -0.10 -4.53
CA LYS A 76 -11.14 0.02 -5.39
C LYS A 76 -11.81 -1.34 -5.50
N GLU A 77 -12.77 -1.60 -4.63
CA GLU A 77 -13.77 -2.67 -4.61
C GLU A 77 -14.14 -2.84 -3.14
N GLU A 78 -15.28 -2.32 -2.68
CA GLU A 78 -15.73 -2.71 -1.35
C GLU A 78 -16.13 -4.20 -1.40
N PRO A 79 -15.60 -5.05 -0.51
CA PRO A 79 -16.15 -6.38 -0.32
C PRO A 79 -17.63 -6.22 0.07
N GLU A 80 -18.57 -6.75 -0.72
CA GLU A 80 -19.98 -6.87 -0.28
C GLU A 80 -20.12 -7.75 0.99
N THR A 81 -19.05 -8.45 1.40
CA THR A 81 -19.06 -9.51 2.41
C THR A 81 -18.20 -9.26 3.65
N CYS A 82 -17.48 -8.14 3.77
CA CYS A 82 -16.76 -7.80 5.01
C CYS A 82 -17.60 -6.84 5.87
N SER A 83 -18.83 -7.25 6.21
CA SER A 83 -19.60 -6.62 7.28
C SER A 83 -19.12 -7.20 8.62
N GLU A 84 -18.75 -6.31 9.54
CA GLU A 84 -18.41 -6.65 10.92
C GLU A 84 -19.66 -7.26 11.59
N ASN A 85 -19.52 -8.47 12.14
CA ASN A 85 -20.39 -8.99 13.19
C ASN A 85 -19.82 -8.59 14.56
#